data_AF-A0AAU0VZ02-F1
#
_entry.id   AF-A0AAU0VZ02-F1
#
_cell.length_a   1.000
_cell.length_b   1.000
_cell.length_c   1.000
_cell.angle_alpha   90.00
_cell.angle_beta   90.00
_cell.angle_gamma   90.00
#
_symmetry.space_group_name_H-M   'P 1'
#
loop_
_entity.id
_entity.type
_entity.pdbx_description
1 polymer ?
#
loop_
_entity_poly.entity_id
_entity_poly.type
_entity_poly.pdbx_seq_one_letter_code
_entity_poly.pdbx_strand_id
1 'polypeptide(L)'
;MCLQRVDDGVPHDLGDPVAGPVETGRWYDLRVEVDGRRIRCYRDGELIHGMEDDPATPEVFAVSAVRDSAAGDVIIKIAKSAPEPVTVRLCLTGTDADGGFRRTVLAAPPHATSRFEPAPAAPAEDRLPGPVCDIPPHSFTVLRTRPGNLQP
;
A
#
# COMPACT_ATOMS: atom_id res chain seq x y z
N MET A 1 13.29 -24.10 -1.37
CA MET A 1 13.25 -22.96 -2.31
C MET A 1 11.82 -22.46 -2.36
N CYS A 2 11.58 -21.15 -2.39
CA CYS A 2 10.24 -20.57 -2.57
C CYS A 2 10.14 -19.96 -3.97
N LEU A 3 8.94 -19.94 -4.54
CA LEU A 3 8.67 -19.26 -5.80
C LEU A 3 8.32 -17.81 -5.52
N GLN A 4 8.86 -16.88 -6.31
CA GLN A 4 8.66 -15.45 -6.11
C GLN A 4 7.98 -14.83 -7.33
N ARG A 5 6.99 -13.97 -7.08
CA ARG A 5 6.48 -12.98 -8.03
C ARG A 5 7.29 -11.71 -7.87
N VAL A 6 7.49 -10.96 -8.95
CA VAL A 6 8.18 -9.66 -8.88
C VAL A 6 7.30 -8.61 -9.52
N ASP A 7 6.80 -7.68 -8.71
CA ASP A 7 5.93 -6.58 -9.11
C ASP A 7 6.69 -5.27 -8.88
N ASP A 8 6.89 -4.44 -9.92
CA ASP A 8 7.65 -3.17 -9.84
C ASP A 8 9.06 -3.29 -9.21
N GLY A 9 9.71 -4.45 -9.38
CA GLY A 9 11.02 -4.74 -8.79
C GLY A 9 10.97 -5.17 -7.32
N VAL A 10 9.78 -5.29 -6.75
CA VAL A 10 9.53 -5.80 -5.39
C VAL A 10 9.23 -7.30 -5.47
N PRO A 11 10.05 -8.17 -4.86
CA PRO A 11 9.77 -9.60 -4.80
C PRO A 11 8.71 -9.92 -3.73
N HIS A 12 7.80 -10.81 -4.08
CA HIS A 12 6.74 -11.35 -3.24
C HIS A 12 6.80 -12.88 -3.27
N ASP A 13 6.95 -13.50 -2.10
CA ASP A 13 6.91 -14.96 -1.99
C ASP A 13 5.49 -15.46 -2.27
N LEU A 14 5.36 -16.45 -3.16
CA LEU A 14 4.08 -17.03 -3.59
C LEU A 14 3.67 -18.27 -2.78
N GLY A 15 4.34 -18.55 -1.67
CA GLY A 15 4.00 -19.66 -0.78
C GLY A 15 5.12 -20.04 0.18
N ASP A 16 4.95 -21.19 0.82
CA ASP A 16 5.97 -21.72 1.70
C ASP A 16 7.16 -22.30 0.90
N PRO A 17 8.39 -22.14 1.39
CA PRO A 17 9.54 -22.79 0.79
C PRO A 17 9.40 -24.31 0.88
N VAL A 18 9.60 -24.98 -0.24
CA VAL A 18 9.55 -26.45 -0.29
C VAL A 18 10.93 -27.00 0.10
N ALA A 19 10.90 -28.00 0.99
CA ALA A 19 12.08 -28.72 1.43
C ALA A 19 12.55 -29.70 0.35
N GLY A 20 13.85 -29.68 0.06
CA GLY A 20 14.43 -30.51 -0.99
C GLY A 20 15.73 -29.87 -1.48
N PRO A 21 16.90 -30.35 -1.04
CA PRO A 21 18.16 -29.82 -1.54
C PRO A 21 18.31 -30.13 -3.03
N VAL A 22 19.05 -29.27 -3.72
CA VAL A 22 19.56 -29.54 -5.06
C VAL A 22 20.90 -30.27 -4.89
N GLU A 23 21.01 -31.44 -5.50
CA GLU A 23 22.23 -32.25 -5.45
C GLU A 23 23.22 -31.83 -6.53
N THR A 24 24.46 -31.54 -6.12
CA THR A 24 25.56 -31.21 -7.05
C THR A 24 25.88 -32.39 -7.97
N GLY A 25 25.98 -32.12 -9.27
CA GLY A 25 26.35 -33.12 -10.27
C GLY A 25 25.20 -34.02 -10.73
N ARG A 26 23.96 -33.80 -10.25
CA ARG A 26 22.76 -34.47 -10.73
C ARG A 26 22.01 -33.57 -11.72
N TRP A 27 21.61 -34.14 -12.85
CA TRP A 27 20.67 -33.50 -13.78
C TRP A 27 19.25 -33.68 -13.27
N TYR A 28 18.42 -32.65 -13.48
CA TYR A 28 17.01 -32.64 -13.10
C TYR A 28 16.18 -32.22 -14.32
N ASP A 29 15.04 -32.88 -14.50
CA ASP A 29 14.02 -32.44 -15.45
C ASP A 29 13.05 -31.50 -14.74
N LEU A 30 13.13 -30.21 -15.06
CA LEU A 30 12.23 -29.20 -14.51
C LEU A 30 11.11 -28.90 -15.51
N ARG A 31 9.88 -28.83 -15.01
CA ARG A 31 8.72 -28.47 -15.81
C ARG A 31 7.85 -27.49 -15.05
N VAL A 32 7.47 -26.41 -15.70
CA VAL A 32 6.54 -25.42 -15.16
C VAL A 32 5.30 -25.42 -16.03
N GLU A 33 4.14 -25.57 -15.41
CA GLU A 33 2.83 -25.40 -16.04
C GLU A 33 2.16 -24.14 -15.48
N VAL A 34 1.64 -23.32 -16.37
CA VAL A 34 0.84 -22.14 -16.02
C VAL A 34 -0.51 -22.25 -16.72
N ASP A 35 -1.57 -22.23 -15.93
CA ASP A 35 -2.97 -22.25 -16.40
C ASP A 35 -3.75 -21.13 -15.71
N GLY A 36 -3.85 -19.99 -16.39
CA GLY A 36 -4.33 -18.75 -15.78
C GLY A 36 -3.45 -18.34 -14.59
N ARG A 37 -4.05 -18.27 -13.39
CA ARG A 37 -3.35 -18.00 -12.13
C ARG A 37 -2.70 -19.25 -11.54
N ARG A 38 -3.03 -20.44 -12.01
CA ARG A 38 -2.54 -21.68 -11.42
C ARG A 38 -1.13 -21.98 -11.92
N ILE A 39 -0.18 -22.06 -11.00
CA ILE A 39 1.23 -22.37 -11.28
C ILE A 39 1.57 -23.73 -10.65
N ARG A 40 2.13 -24.63 -11.46
CA ARG A 40 2.61 -25.94 -11.02
C ARG A 40 4.04 -26.15 -11.50
N CYS A 41 4.96 -26.42 -10.57
CA CYS A 41 6.34 -26.75 -10.88
C CYS A 41 6.62 -28.20 -10.52
N TYR A 42 7.31 -28.89 -11.41
CA TYR A 42 7.66 -30.28 -11.31
C TYR A 42 9.17 -30.46 -11.40
N ARG A 43 9.68 -31.47 -10.70
CA ARG A 43 11.06 -31.93 -10.75
C ARG A 43 11.05 -33.44 -10.94
N ASP A 44 11.67 -33.91 -12.02
CA ASP A 44 11.69 -35.32 -12.42
C ASP A 44 10.28 -35.94 -12.50
N GLY A 45 9.31 -35.12 -12.94
CA GLY A 45 7.90 -35.50 -13.03
C GLY A 45 7.10 -35.35 -11.73
N GLU A 46 7.75 -35.16 -10.58
CA GLU A 46 7.08 -34.96 -9.29
C GLU A 46 6.70 -33.50 -9.07
N LEU A 47 5.46 -33.23 -8.62
CA LEU A 47 5.02 -31.87 -8.30
C LEU A 47 5.74 -31.37 -7.05
N ILE A 48 6.58 -30.35 -7.21
CA ILE A 48 7.30 -29.70 -6.11
C ILE A 48 6.69 -28.38 -5.69
N HIS A 49 5.98 -27.67 -6.57
CA HIS A 49 5.18 -26.48 -6.21
C HIS A 49 3.82 -26.55 -6.88
N GLY A 50 2.75 -26.27 -6.15
CA GLY A 50 1.41 -26.11 -6.71
C GLY A 50 0.70 -24.99 -5.97
N MET A 51 0.41 -23.90 -6.67
CA MET A 51 -0.21 -22.73 -6.07
C MET A 51 -1.10 -22.00 -7.07
N GLU A 52 -1.88 -21.08 -6.54
CA GLU A 52 -2.64 -20.12 -7.31
C GLU A 52 -2.05 -18.75 -7.03
N ASP A 53 -1.61 -18.06 -8.08
CA ASP A 53 -1.17 -16.68 -8.03
C ASP A 53 -2.38 -15.78 -7.84
N ASP A 54 -2.83 -15.69 -6.58
CA ASP A 54 -3.86 -14.77 -6.15
C ASP A 54 -3.18 -13.57 -5.48
N PRO A 55 -2.81 -12.52 -6.24
CA PRO A 55 -2.31 -11.31 -5.62
C PRO A 55 -3.39 -10.81 -4.67
N ALA A 56 -3.06 -10.75 -3.37
CA ALA A 56 -3.90 -10.05 -2.41
C ALA A 56 -4.28 -8.71 -3.03
N THR A 57 -5.58 -8.39 -3.06
CA THR A 57 -6.04 -7.08 -3.53
C THR A 57 -5.16 -6.03 -2.87
N PRO A 58 -4.33 -5.29 -3.65
CA PRO A 58 -3.34 -4.41 -3.06
C PRO A 58 -4.05 -3.47 -2.10
N GLU A 59 -3.49 -3.27 -0.91
CA GLU A 59 -4.05 -2.33 0.05
C GLU A 59 -4.25 -1.00 -0.67
N VAL A 60 -5.53 -0.67 -0.88
CA VAL A 60 -5.95 0.36 -1.83
C VAL A 60 -5.46 1.74 -1.36
N PHE A 61 -5.04 1.86 -0.10
CA PHE A 61 -4.37 3.01 0.48
C PHE A 61 -3.58 2.61 1.75
N ALA A 62 -2.50 3.33 2.04
CA ALA A 62 -1.70 3.18 3.26
C ALA A 62 -1.87 4.39 4.19
N VAL A 63 -1.87 4.17 5.50
CA VAL A 63 -2.09 5.23 6.50
C VAL A 63 -1.01 5.21 7.58
N SER A 64 -0.55 6.39 7.98
CA SER A 64 0.25 6.58 9.19
C SER A 64 -0.22 7.81 9.97
N ALA A 65 0.03 7.83 11.27
CA ALA A 65 -0.27 8.98 12.12
C ALA A 65 0.90 9.27 13.06
N VAL A 66 1.17 10.54 13.30
CA VAL A 66 2.19 11.02 14.23
C VAL A 66 1.64 12.16 15.07
N ARG A 67 2.13 12.27 16.31
CA ARG A 67 1.85 13.40 17.19
C ARG A 67 3.02 14.38 17.14
N ASP A 68 2.73 15.63 16.83
CA ASP A 68 3.66 16.75 16.98
C ASP A 68 3.55 17.28 18.40
N SER A 69 4.48 16.88 19.26
CA SER A 69 4.50 17.26 20.69
C SER A 69 4.67 18.76 20.91
N ALA A 70 5.35 19.46 19.99
CA ALA A 70 5.62 20.88 20.11
C ALA A 70 4.40 21.72 19.74
N ALA A 71 3.71 21.35 18.65
CA ALA A 71 2.50 22.03 18.20
C ALA A 71 1.22 21.55 18.90
N GLY A 72 1.26 20.37 19.52
CA GLY A 72 0.09 19.66 20.07
C GLY A 72 -0.78 19.01 18.99
N ASP A 73 -0.35 19.02 17.73
CA ASP A 73 -1.13 18.55 16.59
C ASP A 73 -1.00 17.03 16.41
N VAL A 74 -2.06 16.39 15.91
CA VAL A 74 -2.00 15.04 15.32
C VAL A 74 -1.98 15.19 13.80
N ILE A 75 -1.03 14.52 13.16
CA ILE A 75 -0.82 14.53 11.71
C ILE A 75 -1.10 13.12 11.18
N ILE A 76 -2.12 12.97 10.34
CA ILE A 76 -2.44 11.73 9.63
C ILE A 76 -1.97 11.88 8.18
N LYS A 77 -1.35 10.84 7.63
CA LYS A 77 -0.87 10.76 6.25
C LYS A 77 -1.54 9.57 5.58
N ILE A 78 -2.16 9.81 4.43
CA ILE A 78 -2.87 8.80 3.64
C ILE A 78 -2.28 8.80 2.24
N ALA A 79 -1.72 7.67 1.81
CA ALA A 79 -1.25 7.45 0.45
C ALA A 79 -2.26 6.58 -0.29
N LYS A 80 -2.82 7.08 -1.39
CA LYS A 80 -3.84 6.40 -2.19
C LYS A 80 -3.27 6.15 -3.58
N SER A 81 -2.89 4.90 -3.85
CA SER A 81 -2.27 4.49 -5.11
C SER A 81 -3.28 4.06 -6.18
N ALA A 82 -4.47 3.59 -5.77
CA ALA A 82 -5.48 3.07 -6.69
C ALA A 82 -6.22 4.18 -7.48
N PRO A 83 -6.76 3.86 -8.67
CA PRO A 83 -7.43 4.81 -9.56
C PRO A 83 -8.87 5.17 -9.14
N GLU A 84 -9.48 4.45 -8.21
CA GLU A 84 -10.80 4.78 -7.67
C GLU A 84 -10.69 5.61 -6.38
N PRO A 85 -11.46 6.70 -6.19
CA PRO A 85 -11.50 7.42 -4.92
C PRO A 85 -12.02 6.53 -3.78
N VAL A 86 -11.68 6.86 -2.54
CA VAL A 86 -12.23 6.18 -1.36
C VAL A 86 -12.68 7.19 -0.32
N THR A 87 -13.89 7.00 0.21
CA THR A 87 -14.38 7.76 1.37
C THR A 87 -13.88 7.09 2.64
N VAL A 88 -13.22 7.85 3.51
CA VAL A 88 -12.70 7.37 4.79
C VAL A 88 -13.35 8.09 5.95
N ARG A 89 -13.41 7.43 7.11
CA ARG A 89 -13.77 8.02 8.40
C ARG A 89 -12.57 7.95 9.33
N LEU A 90 -12.12 9.10 9.82
CA LEU A 90 -11.03 9.24 10.78
C LEU A 90 -11.56 8.99 12.19
N CYS A 91 -11.07 7.93 12.84
CA CYS A 91 -11.40 7.62 14.23
C CYS A 91 -10.13 7.76 15.08
N LEU A 92 -9.99 8.88 15.78
CA LEU A 92 -8.85 9.13 16.68
C LEU A 92 -9.27 8.76 18.11
N THR A 93 -8.66 7.73 18.67
CA THR A 93 -8.96 7.29 20.04
C THR A 93 -8.45 8.29 21.07
N GLY A 94 -9.29 8.63 22.05
CA GLY A 94 -8.92 9.48 23.19
C GLY A 94 -8.89 10.98 22.88
N THR A 95 -9.52 11.42 21.78
CA THR A 95 -9.56 12.83 21.38
C THR A 95 -10.82 13.12 20.56
N ASP A 96 -11.56 14.17 20.92
CA ASP A 96 -12.58 14.71 20.03
C ASP A 96 -11.92 15.70 19.07
N ALA A 97 -12.04 15.43 17.76
CA ALA A 97 -11.56 16.33 16.70
C ALA A 97 -12.59 17.44 16.42
N ASP A 98 -13.09 18.09 17.47
CA ASP A 98 -14.18 19.08 17.40
C ASP A 98 -13.82 20.32 16.57
N GLY A 99 -12.53 20.58 16.37
CA GLY A 99 -12.02 21.67 15.53
C GLY A 99 -11.93 21.35 14.03
N GLY A 100 -12.33 20.15 13.60
CA GLY A 100 -12.15 19.67 12.24
C GLY A 100 -10.69 19.37 11.89
N PHE A 101 -10.41 19.25 10.59
CA PHE A 101 -9.07 18.95 10.07
C PHE A 101 -8.64 20.01 9.06
N ARG A 102 -7.39 20.46 9.13
CA ARG A 102 -6.72 21.08 7.98
C ARG A 102 -6.23 19.95 7.08
N ARG A 103 -6.56 20.02 5.80
CA ARG A 103 -6.19 19.00 4.84
C ARG A 103 -5.31 19.62 3.76
N THR A 104 -4.25 18.91 3.41
CA THR A 104 -3.39 19.19 2.26
C THR A 104 -3.41 17.96 1.37
N VAL A 105 -3.77 18.13 0.09
CA VAL A 105 -3.83 17.03 -0.87
C VAL A 105 -2.87 17.32 -2.02
N LEU A 106 -1.98 16.38 -2.31
CA LEU A 106 -1.25 16.34 -3.57
C LEU A 106 -1.83 15.20 -4.41
N ALA A 107 -2.32 15.51 -5.61
CA ALA A 107 -2.83 14.52 -6.55
C ALA A 107 -2.29 14.83 -7.95
N ALA A 108 -1.90 13.79 -8.68
CA ALA A 108 -1.41 13.90 -10.04
C ALA A 108 -1.79 12.63 -10.83
N PRO A 109 -1.84 12.69 -12.17
CA PRO A 109 -1.91 11.48 -12.98
C PRO A 109 -0.76 10.51 -12.64
N PRO A 110 -0.96 9.19 -12.64
CA PRO A 110 0.03 8.21 -12.16
C PRO A 110 1.34 8.20 -12.97
N HIS A 111 1.30 8.69 -14.20
CA HIS A 111 2.46 8.77 -15.11
C HIS A 111 2.99 10.20 -15.27
N ALA A 112 2.47 11.16 -14.50
CA ALA A 112 2.97 12.53 -14.53
C ALA A 112 4.37 12.58 -13.93
N THR A 113 5.34 12.99 -14.74
CA THR A 113 6.73 13.15 -14.30
C THR A 113 7.24 14.51 -14.70
N SER A 114 8.13 15.08 -13.88
CA SER A 114 8.92 16.25 -14.25
C SER A 114 10.31 16.12 -13.65
N ARG A 115 11.34 16.29 -14.49
CA ARG A 115 12.74 16.20 -14.07
C ARG A 115 13.40 17.58 -13.93
N PHE A 116 13.11 18.48 -14.87
CA PHE A 116 13.70 19.82 -14.95
C PHE A 116 12.65 20.92 -15.19
N GLU A 117 11.39 20.54 -15.35
CA GLU A 117 10.26 21.45 -15.53
C GLU A 117 9.54 21.68 -14.20
N PRO A 118 8.61 22.64 -14.09
CA PRO A 118 7.75 22.77 -12.92
C PRO A 118 7.06 21.45 -12.56
N ALA A 119 6.78 21.25 -11.27
CA ALA A 119 6.08 20.06 -10.80
C ALA A 119 4.70 19.94 -11.49
N PRO A 120 4.28 18.73 -11.90
CA PRO A 120 3.04 18.55 -12.66
C PRO A 120 1.77 18.80 -11.83
N ALA A 121 1.91 18.89 -10.50
CA ALA A 121 0.85 19.23 -9.58
C ALA A 121 1.42 20.00 -8.37
N ALA A 122 0.58 20.82 -7.75
CA ALA A 122 0.86 21.49 -6.49
C ALA A 122 -0.10 21.00 -5.40
N PRO A 123 0.33 20.97 -4.13
CA PRO A 123 -0.57 20.66 -3.02
C PRO A 123 -1.70 21.68 -2.92
N ALA A 124 -2.94 21.20 -2.77
CA ALA A 124 -4.11 22.00 -2.50
C ALA A 124 -4.50 21.90 -1.01
N GLU A 125 -4.88 23.02 -0.41
CA GLU A 125 -5.25 23.08 1.01
C GLU A 125 -6.72 23.45 1.21
N ASP A 126 -7.38 22.75 2.13
CA ASP A 126 -8.72 23.09 2.58
C ASP A 126 -8.96 22.71 4.06
N ARG A 127 -10.23 22.84 4.48
CA ARG A 127 -10.68 22.46 5.82
C ARG A 127 -11.84 21.48 5.73
N LEU A 128 -11.73 20.41 6.52
CA LEU A 128 -12.80 19.45 6.72
C LEU A 128 -13.54 19.76 8.02
N PRO A 129 -14.88 19.85 8.00
CA PRO A 129 -15.67 20.12 9.19
C PRO A 129 -15.81 18.91 10.12
N GLY A 130 -15.42 17.72 9.67
CA GLY A 130 -15.59 16.49 10.43
C GLY A 130 -14.67 15.37 9.96
N PRO A 131 -14.85 14.15 10.52
CA PRO A 131 -13.92 13.05 10.33
C PRO A 131 -14.10 12.30 9.02
N VAL A 132 -15.13 12.61 8.23
CA VAL A 132 -15.40 11.91 6.97
C VAL A 132 -14.86 12.75 5.81
N CYS A 133 -14.07 12.13 4.95
CA CYS A 133 -13.56 12.78 3.74
C CYS A 133 -13.28 11.80 2.62
N ASP A 134 -13.34 12.33 1.39
CA ASP A 134 -12.91 11.61 0.20
C ASP A 134 -11.41 11.76 0.00
N ILE A 135 -10.76 10.63 -0.29
CA ILE A 135 -9.37 10.53 -0.68
C ILE A 135 -9.31 10.30 -2.19
N PRO A 136 -8.81 11.27 -2.97
CA PRO A 136 -8.72 11.15 -4.42
C PRO A 136 -7.79 10.02 -4.86
N PRO A 137 -7.98 9.47 -6.06
CA PRO A 137 -7.03 8.51 -6.63
C PRO A 137 -5.65 9.14 -6.82
N HIS A 138 -4.61 8.29 -6.83
CA HIS A 138 -3.22 8.70 -7.05
C HIS A 138 -2.81 9.95 -6.25
N SER A 139 -3.11 9.93 -4.95
CA SER A 139 -2.94 11.08 -4.09
C SER A 139 -2.18 10.79 -2.81
N PHE A 140 -1.58 11.83 -2.27
CA PHE A 140 -1.05 11.88 -0.92
C PHE A 140 -1.78 12.97 -0.14
N THR A 141 -2.52 12.55 0.89
CA THR A 141 -3.34 13.43 1.72
C THR A 141 -2.75 13.53 3.12
N VAL A 142 -2.49 14.75 3.58
CA VAL A 142 -2.07 15.06 4.94
C VAL A 142 -3.20 15.77 5.66
N LEU A 143 -3.55 15.27 6.83
CA LEU A 143 -4.59 15.81 7.69
C LEU A 143 -3.96 16.22 9.01
N ARG A 144 -4.30 17.42 9.48
CA ARG A 144 -3.82 17.96 10.74
C ARG A 144 -4.98 18.42 11.60
N THR A 145 -5.02 17.95 12.84
CA THR A 145 -6.02 18.38 13.83
C THR A 145 -5.37 18.59 15.18
N ARG A 146 -6.00 19.43 16.00
CA ARG A 146 -5.67 19.56 17.41
C ARG A 146 -6.68 18.75 18.19
N PRO A 147 -6.24 17.71 18.90
CA PRO A 147 -7.12 16.99 19.78
C PRO A 147 -7.60 17.91 20.90
N GLY A 148 -8.92 17.93 21.16
CA GLY A 148 -9.45 18.58 22.34
C GLY A 148 -8.86 17.97 23.61
N ASN A 149 -8.58 18.79 24.63
CA ASN A 149 -8.24 18.26 25.94
C ASN A 149 -9.47 17.53 26.49
N LEU A 150 -9.42 16.20 26.59
CA LEU A 150 -10.28 15.51 27.54
C LEU A 150 -9.83 15.94 28.93
N GLN A 151 -10.67 16.72 29.63
CA GLN A 151 -10.57 16.78 31.07
C GLN A 151 -10.88 15.38 31.62
N PRO A 152 -10.10 14.88 32.58
CA PRO A 152 -10.35 13.59 33.23
C PRO A 152 -11.68 13.58 33.99
#